data_AF-A0A2E7EAA7-F1
#
_entry.id   AF-A0A2E7EAA7-F1
#
_cell.length_a   1.000
_cell.length_b   1.000
_cell.length_c   1.000
_cell.angle_alpha   90.00
_cell.angle_beta   90.00
_cell.angle_gamma   90.00
#
_symmetry.space_group_name_H-M   'P 1'
#
loop_
_entity.id
_entity.type
_entity.pdbx_description
1 polymer ?
#
loop_
_entity_poly.entity_id
_entity_poly.type
_entity_poly.pdbx_seq_one_letter_code
_entity_poly.pdbx_strand_id
1 'polypeptide(L)'
;MEYQVLERLSFRRFVCLSLEDPVPDANTVWKYEELLVQKNLTDELFYQLLSQMETQGYQPQSRQIVDTIVIEASIRKTEEQQQRQPAVMWPGPRKMPLRMRMMGISSKS
;
A
#
# COMPACT_ATOMS: atom_id res chain seq x y z
N MET A 1 10.48 11.48 17.05
CA MET A 1 11.66 11.31 16.17
C MET A 1 12.82 10.65 16.87
N GLU A 2 13.23 11.13 18.06
CA GLU A 2 14.32 10.54 18.87
C GLU A 2 14.27 8.99 18.97
N TYR A 3 13.12 8.43 19.37
CA TYR A 3 12.94 6.98 19.45
C TYR A 3 13.12 6.25 18.11
N GLN A 4 12.76 6.86 16.98
CA GLN A 4 12.96 6.21 15.67
C GLN A 4 14.43 6.14 15.29
N VAL A 5 15.23 7.15 15.67
CA VAL A 5 16.68 7.14 15.45
C VAL A 5 17.33 6.11 16.36
N LEU A 6 16.87 5.97 17.61
CA LEU A 6 17.42 4.96 18.54
C LEU A 6 17.11 3.53 18.09
N GLU A 7 15.88 3.27 17.66
CA GLU A 7 15.38 1.90 17.40
C GLU A 7 15.69 1.38 15.99
N ARG A 8 15.95 2.26 15.01
CA ARG A 8 16.03 1.86 13.59
C ARG A 8 17.37 2.25 12.98
N LEU A 9 18.25 1.26 12.80
CA LEU A 9 19.57 1.46 12.18
C LEU A 9 19.49 2.03 10.75
N SER A 10 18.49 1.61 9.97
CA SER A 10 18.24 2.16 8.63
C SER A 10 17.90 3.65 8.69
N PHE A 11 17.16 4.07 9.71
CA PHE A 11 16.81 5.47 9.90
C PHE A 11 18.01 6.29 10.37
N ARG A 12 18.86 5.78 11.28
CA ARG A 12 20.14 6.42 11.63
C ARG A 12 21.01 6.67 10.41
N ARG A 13 21.14 5.65 9.56
CA ARG A 13 21.91 5.73 8.31
C ARG A 13 21.28 6.71 7.32
N PHE A 14 19.95 6.79 7.25
CA PHE A 14 19.24 7.76 6.43
C PHE A 14 19.51 9.21 6.87
N VAL A 15 19.54 9.48 8.19
CA VAL A 15 19.88 10.80 8.73
C VAL A 15 21.39 11.02 8.91
N CYS A 16 22.22 10.14 8.34
CA CYS A 16 23.69 10.21 8.38
C CYS A 16 24.29 10.24 9.79
N LEU A 17 23.67 9.57 10.77
CA LEU A 17 24.21 9.37 12.11
C LEU A 17 24.93 8.03 12.24
N SER A 18 26.15 8.06 12.75
CA SER A 18 26.95 6.90 13.12
C SER A 18 26.45 6.28 14.43
N LEU A 19 26.93 5.08 14.78
CA LEU A 19 26.53 4.39 16.01
C LEU A 19 26.94 5.14 17.29
N GLU A 20 28.06 5.86 17.21
CA GLU A 20 28.66 6.66 18.28
C GLU A 20 28.16 8.11 18.33
N ASP A 21 27.49 8.58 17.28
CA ASP A 21 26.98 9.95 17.25
C ASP A 21 25.80 10.12 18.22
N PRO A 22 25.73 11.26 18.94
CA PRO A 22 24.62 11.54 19.83
C PRO A 22 23.32 11.69 19.03
N VAL A 23 22.25 11.06 19.51
CA VAL A 23 20.91 11.22 18.94
C VAL A 23 20.35 12.57 19.39
N PRO A 24 19.88 13.42 18.47
CA PRO A 24 19.23 14.68 18.84
C PRO A 24 17.97 14.40 19.65
N ASP A 25 17.81 15.12 20.76
CA ASP A 25 16.61 15.06 21.57
C ASP A 25 15.39 15.60 20.82
N ALA A 26 14.19 15.32 21.35
CA ALA A 26 12.94 15.81 20.76
C ALA A 26 12.91 17.34 20.55
N ASN A 27 13.51 18.13 21.45
CA ASN A 27 13.53 19.59 21.36
C ASN A 27 14.40 20.09 20.21
N THR A 28 15.53 19.42 19.96
CA THR A 28 16.46 19.73 18.88
C THR A 28 15.79 19.49 17.53
N VAL A 29 15.07 18.37 17.40
CA VAL A 29 14.29 18.08 16.20
C VAL A 29 13.18 19.11 15.98
N TRP A 30 12.44 19.45 17.05
CA TRP A 30 11.37 20.42 16.96
C TRP A 30 11.86 21.82 16.53
N LYS A 31 12.98 22.31 17.10
CA LYS A 31 13.59 23.57 16.69
C LYS A 31 14.00 23.56 15.21
N TYR A 32 14.52 22.44 14.72
CA TYR A 32 14.86 22.30 13.31
C TYR A 32 13.62 22.38 12.42
N GLU A 33 12.54 21.67 12.78
CA GLU A 33 11.25 21.76 12.09
C GLU A 33 10.68 23.18 12.09
N GLU A 34 10.74 23.88 13.22
CA GLU A 34 10.34 25.29 13.31
C GLU A 34 11.14 26.18 12.36
N LEU A 35 12.46 25.99 12.29
CA LEU A 35 13.31 26.76 11.38
C LEU A 35 12.93 26.52 9.92
N LEU A 36 12.60 25.28 9.53
CA LEU A 36 12.14 24.97 8.18
C LEU A 36 10.81 25.65 7.86
N VAL A 37 9.87 25.64 8.80
CA VAL A 37 8.57 26.31 8.65
C VAL A 37 8.75 27.83 8.55
N GLN A 38 9.54 28.43 9.44
CA GLN A 38 9.82 29.88 9.42
C GLN A 38 10.47 30.33 8.10
N LYS A 39 11.26 29.46 7.48
CA LYS A 39 11.90 29.71 6.18
C LYS A 39 11.02 29.31 4.99
N ASN A 40 9.84 28.74 5.21
CA ASN A 40 8.94 28.19 4.18
C ASN A 40 9.63 27.15 3.27
N LEU A 41 10.59 26.39 3.79
CA LEU A 41 11.38 25.42 3.02
C LEU A 41 10.78 24.02 3.02
N THR A 42 9.82 23.75 3.91
CA THR A 42 9.27 22.41 4.10
C THR A 42 8.73 21.82 2.80
N ASP A 43 7.86 22.55 2.09
CA ASP A 43 7.23 22.04 0.86
C ASP A 43 8.24 21.88 -0.28
N GLU A 44 9.19 22.81 -0.42
CA GLU A 44 10.23 22.73 -1.46
C GLU A 44 11.13 21.51 -1.25
N LEU A 45 11.57 21.27 -0.01
CA LEU A 45 12.41 20.11 0.33
C LEU A 45 11.67 18.79 0.08
N PHE A 46 10.40 18.70 0.48
CA PHE A 46 9.59 17.52 0.21
C PHE A 46 9.39 17.31 -1.29
N TYR A 47 9.10 18.36 -2.05
CA TYR A 47 8.94 18.25 -3.49
C TYR A 47 10.21 17.74 -4.18
N GLN A 48 11.38 18.30 -3.83
CA GLN A 48 12.66 17.86 -4.38
C GLN A 48 12.95 16.39 -4.03
N LEU A 49 12.71 15.99 -2.78
CA LEU A 49 12.90 14.62 -2.34
C LEU A 49 12.01 13.64 -3.13
N LEU A 50 10.71 13.95 -3.23
CA LEU A 50 9.76 13.10 -3.95
C LEU A 50 10.11 13.01 -5.44
N SER A 51 10.51 14.12 -6.06
CA SER A 51 10.95 14.14 -7.47
C SER A 51 12.18 13.27 -7.71
N GLN A 52 13.15 13.27 -6.78
CA GLN A 52 14.31 12.38 -6.86
C GLN A 52 13.89 10.91 -6.73
N MET A 53 12.97 10.59 -5.82
CA MET A 53 12.45 9.24 -5.66
C MET A 53 11.73 8.75 -6.93
N GLU A 54 10.86 9.59 -7.51
CA GLU A 54 10.14 9.29 -8.76
C GLU A 54 11.10 9.08 -9.93
N THR A 55 12.15 9.90 -10.03
CA THR A 55 13.20 9.77 -11.07
C THR A 55 13.92 8.41 -10.99
N GLN A 56 14.05 7.85 -9.78
CA GLN A 56 14.64 6.53 -9.57
C GLN A 56 13.61 5.39 -9.70
N GLY A 57 12.36 5.69 -10.09
CA GLY A 57 11.29 4.71 -10.26
C GLY A 57 10.56 4.32 -8.97
N TYR A 58 10.77 5.04 -7.87
CA TYR A 58 10.03 4.81 -6.63
C TYR A 58 8.74 5.64 -6.60
N GLN A 59 7.62 5.00 -6.22
CA GLN A 59 6.35 5.69 -6.00
C GLN A 59 6.05 5.76 -4.50
N PRO A 60 6.35 6.88 -3.82
CA PRO A 60 6.06 7.04 -2.40
C PRO A 60 4.55 7.06 -2.15
N GLN A 61 4.05 6.09 -1.39
CA GLN A 61 2.61 5.93 -1.13
C GLN A 61 2.11 6.71 0.10
N SER A 62 3.00 7.15 0.98
CA SER A 62 2.62 7.88 2.18
C SER A 62 3.75 8.79 2.66
N ARG A 63 3.41 9.77 3.50
CA ARG A 63 4.39 10.62 4.22
C ARG A 63 5.02 9.92 5.43
N GLN A 64 4.85 8.62 5.58
CA GLN A 64 5.38 7.86 6.70
C GLN A 64 6.68 7.16 6.33
N ILE A 65 7.66 7.25 7.22
CA ILE A 65 8.94 6.53 7.10
C ILE A 65 8.78 5.11 7.64
N VAL A 66 8.89 4.10 6.77
CA VAL A 66 8.77 2.67 7.14
C VAL A 66 10.10 1.97 6.86
N ASP A 67 10.50 1.02 7.71
CA ASP A 67 11.72 0.23 7.52
C ASP A 67 11.32 -1.06 6.83
N THR A 68 11.54 -1.13 5.52
CA THR A 68 11.18 -2.31 4.75
C THR A 68 12.25 -2.64 3.73
N ILE A 69 12.30 -3.92 3.37
CA ILE A 69 13.02 -4.36 2.19
C ILE A 69 12.15 -4.00 0.99
N VAL A 70 12.74 -3.29 0.02
CA VAL A 70 12.06 -2.99 -1.26
C VAL A 70 12.01 -4.28 -2.07
N ILE A 71 10.80 -4.73 -2.39
CA ILE A 71 10.54 -5.86 -3.28
C ILE A 71 9.79 -5.37 -4.52
N GLU A 72 10.02 -6.00 -5.67
CA GLU A 72 9.30 -5.64 -6.90
C GLU A 72 7.80 -5.88 -6.72
N ALA A 73 6.99 -4.89 -7.11
CA ALA A 73 5.55 -4.98 -7.00
C ALA A 73 5.00 -6.00 -8.00
N SER A 74 4.29 -7.03 -7.52
CA SER A 74 3.57 -7.95 -8.40
C SER A 74 2.44 -7.18 -9.11
N ILE A 75 2.54 -7.02 -10.43
CA ILE A 75 1.51 -6.36 -11.25
C ILE A 75 0.28 -7.28 -11.28
N ARG A 76 -0.68 -7.02 -10.40
CA ARG A 76 -2.02 -7.63 -10.52
C ARG A 76 -2.71 -6.96 -11.69
N LYS A 77 -2.89 -7.69 -12.79
CA LYS A 77 -3.76 -7.26 -13.89
C LYS A 77 -5.19 -7.14 -13.32
N THR A 78 -5.72 -5.93 -13.26
CA THR A 78 -7.13 -5.70 -12.91
C THR A 78 -8.03 -6.47 -13.88
N GLU A 79 -9.11 -7.05 -13.37
CA GLU A 79 -10.07 -7.90 -14.08
C GLU A 79 -10.75 -7.23 -15.29
N GLU A 80 -10.56 -5.93 -15.49
CA GLU A 80 -11.07 -5.18 -16.66
C GLU A 80 -10.48 -5.64 -18.01
N GLN A 81 -9.39 -6.42 -18.01
CA GLN A 81 -8.87 -7.06 -19.23
C GLN A 81 -9.36 -8.50 -19.44
N GLN A 82 -10.21 -9.05 -18.57
CA GLN A 82 -10.73 -10.41 -18.69
C GLN A 82 -12.02 -10.52 -19.53
N GLN A 83 -12.60 -9.40 -19.99
CA GLN A 83 -13.77 -9.39 -20.89
C GLN A 83 -13.42 -9.35 -22.39
N ARG A 84 -12.35 -10.03 -22.81
CA ARG A 84 -12.16 -10.44 -24.21
C ARG A 84 -11.66 -11.87 -24.30
N GLN A 85 -12.37 -12.79 -23.65
CA GLN A 85 -12.30 -14.20 -23.99
C GLN A 85 -13.55 -14.53 -24.84
N PRO A 86 -13.40 -15.00 -26.09
CA PRO A 86 -14.56 -15.45 -26.85
C PRO A 86 -15.17 -16.65 -26.13
N ALA A 87 -16.50 -16.72 -26.14
CA ALA A 87 -17.26 -17.80 -25.52
C ALA A 87 -16.77 -19.16 -26.04
N VAL A 88 -15.98 -19.86 -25.25
CA VAL A 88 -15.61 -21.24 -25.54
C VAL A 88 -16.82 -22.10 -25.17
N MET A 89 -17.45 -22.65 -26.21
CA MET A 89 -18.51 -23.64 -26.11
C MET A 89 -18.09 -24.82 -25.22
N TRP A 90 -18.94 -25.27 -24.31
CA TRP A 90 -18.82 -26.62 -23.75
C TRP A 90 -20.18 -27.32 -23.70
N PRO A 91 -20.31 -28.56 -24.22
CA PRO A 91 -21.57 -29.28 -24.22
C PRO A 91 -21.73 -30.18 -22.97
N GLY A 92 -22.78 -29.93 -22.19
CA GLY A 92 -23.50 -30.89 -21.34
C GLY A 92 -22.87 -31.34 -20.00
N PRO A 93 -23.61 -32.10 -19.15
CA PRO A 93 -25.04 -32.42 -19.18
C PRO A 93 -25.85 -31.75 -18.05
N ARG A 94 -27.12 -31.42 -18.33
CA ARG A 94 -28.09 -30.94 -17.34
C ARG A 94 -28.61 -32.09 -16.46
N LYS A 95 -28.67 -31.89 -15.13
CA LYS A 95 -29.65 -32.54 -14.25
C LYS A 95 -30.37 -31.49 -13.39
N MET A 96 -31.70 -31.62 -13.35
CA MET A 96 -32.68 -30.59 -12.97
C MET A 96 -32.90 -30.48 -11.45
N PRO A 97 -33.39 -29.32 -10.93
CA PRO A 97 -33.70 -29.17 -9.52
C PRO A 97 -34.95 -29.98 -9.13
N LEU A 98 -34.91 -30.66 -7.98
CA LEU A 98 -36.07 -31.35 -7.40
C LEU A 98 -37.15 -30.33 -7.02
N ARG A 99 -38.21 -30.26 -7.82
CA ARG A 99 -39.50 -29.74 -7.37
C ARG A 99 -40.59 -30.71 -7.81
N MET A 100 -40.78 -31.74 -7.00
CA MET A 100 -41.84 -32.73 -7.19
C MET A 100 -43.11 -32.20 -6.50
N ARG A 101 -44.07 -31.77 -7.32
CA ARG A 101 -45.44 -31.43 -6.92
C ARG A 101 -46.22 -32.75 -6.95
N MET A 102 -46.66 -33.28 -5.81
CA MET A 102 -47.59 -34.40 -5.83
C MET A 102 -48.97 -33.90 -6.23
N MET A 103 -49.55 -34.59 -7.22
CA MET A 103 -50.86 -34.40 -7.80
C MET A 103 -51.93 -34.92 -6.84
N GLY A 104 -53.10 -34.29 -6.87
CA GLY A 104 -54.18 -34.56 -5.93
C GLY A 104 -54.77 -35.97 -6.02
N ILE A 105 -55.47 -36.34 -4.95
CA ILE A 105 -56.47 -37.39 -4.95
C ILE A 105 -57.76 -36.73 -4.43
N SER A 106 -58.75 -36.71 -5.32
CA SER A 106 -60.16 -36.48 -5.03
C SER A 106 -60.74 -37.75 -4.42
N SER A 107 -61.49 -37.63 -3.33
CA SER A 107 -62.71 -38.44 -3.12
C SER A 107 -63.62 -37.81 -2.07
N LYS A 108 -64.88 -37.71 -2.47
CA LYS A 108 -66.08 -37.34 -1.71
C LYS A 108 -66.25 -38.19 -0.44
N SER A 109 -66.79 -37.58 0.61
CA SER A 109 -68.06 -37.95 1.26
C SER A 109 -68.31 -37.07 2.48
#